data_AF-A0A1J5HE42-F1
#
_entry.id   AF-A0A1J5HE42-F1
#
_cell.length_a   1.000
_cell.length_b   1.000
_cell.length_c   1.000
_cell.angle_alpha   90.00
_cell.angle_beta   90.00
_cell.angle_gamma   90.00
#
_symmetry.space_group_name_H-M   'P 1'
#
loop_
_entity.id
_entity.type
_entity.pdbx_description
1 polymer ?
#
loop_
_entity_poly.entity_id
_entity_poly.type
_entity_poly.pdbx_seq_one_letter_code
_entity_poly.pdbx_strand_id
1 'polypeptide(L)'
;MDLHQEFVTYGSLALKWRRKCELLLSEIDRKQIWKKKNYASIYEYAAKLAGMSKARVDDCLRIHRHIEDKPALLEVANKKGLSAVRPVATISTREDAGFWADKAINLPKNALEKYVQTYRANSCPRTESQPEKVQIVIDLDSATAAKLQKMKGDLSWNEFISGLMHKEKPERVKTESRYIPAEIKKYVLSLSGGKCAQCSRKADVLHHADRFAHSHEHNPDTLLPLCEGHHQLAHLGYIVSEQDAFGKWRVRDRAEPSALDLKWCSYQRG
;
A
#
# COMPACT_ATOMS: atom_id res chain seq x y z
N MET A 1 -35.00 11.86 -13.54
CA MET A 1 -33.66 11.55 -13.01
C MET A 1 -32.69 12.55 -13.61
N ASP A 2 -31.65 12.96 -12.88
CA ASP A 2 -30.57 13.80 -13.42
C ASP A 2 -29.64 12.95 -14.32
N LEU A 3 -29.12 13.53 -15.39
CA LEU A 3 -28.24 12.84 -16.36
C LEU A 3 -26.99 12.25 -15.68
N HIS A 4 -26.47 12.94 -14.66
CA HIS A 4 -25.36 12.41 -13.86
C HIS A 4 -25.75 11.10 -13.17
N GLN A 5 -26.95 11.04 -12.58
CA GLN A 5 -27.42 9.85 -11.87
C GLN A 5 -27.64 8.66 -12.80
N GLU A 6 -28.13 8.90 -14.02
CA GLU A 6 -28.25 7.87 -15.06
C GLU A 6 -26.87 7.34 -15.49
N PHE A 7 -25.91 8.24 -15.73
CA PHE A 7 -24.54 7.87 -16.12
C PHE A 7 -23.85 7.02 -15.04
N VAL A 8 -23.95 7.43 -13.76
CA VAL A 8 -23.43 6.67 -12.62
C VAL A 8 -24.07 5.28 -12.54
N THR A 9 -25.39 5.20 -12.71
CA THR A 9 -26.12 3.91 -12.70
C THR A 9 -25.65 2.99 -13.83
N TYR A 10 -25.61 3.47 -15.07
CA TYR A 10 -25.16 2.64 -16.20
C TYR A 10 -23.70 2.22 -16.10
N GLY A 11 -22.82 3.13 -15.66
CA GLY A 11 -21.42 2.81 -15.40
C GLY A 11 -21.26 1.70 -14.36
N SER A 12 -22.03 1.74 -13.27
CA SER A 12 -22.02 0.70 -12.23
C SER A 12 -22.49 -0.66 -12.75
N LEU A 13 -23.54 -0.68 -13.58
CA LEU A 13 -24.08 -1.89 -14.20
C LEU A 13 -23.08 -2.48 -15.19
N ALA A 14 -22.50 -1.66 -16.07
CA ALA A 14 -21.48 -2.10 -17.02
C ALA A 14 -20.28 -2.74 -16.30
N LEU A 15 -19.81 -2.12 -15.21
CA LEU A 15 -18.75 -2.67 -14.35
C LEU A 15 -19.14 -4.01 -13.74
N LYS A 16 -20.38 -4.12 -13.21
CA LYS A 16 -20.91 -5.36 -12.61
C LYS A 16 -20.96 -6.49 -13.64
N TRP A 17 -21.48 -6.23 -14.83
CA TRP A 17 -21.57 -7.24 -15.89
C TRP A 17 -20.20 -7.65 -16.42
N ARG A 18 -19.28 -6.69 -16.61
CA ARG A 18 -17.90 -7.01 -17.00
C ARG A 18 -17.23 -7.93 -15.98
N ARG A 19 -17.37 -7.69 -14.68
CA ARG A 19 -16.83 -8.58 -13.63
C ARG A 19 -17.38 -9.99 -13.72
N LYS A 20 -18.68 -10.14 -14.02
CA LYS A 20 -19.29 -11.46 -14.25
C LYS A 20 -18.68 -12.15 -15.48
N CYS A 21 -18.48 -11.42 -16.58
CA CYS A 21 -17.81 -11.97 -17.76
C CYS A 21 -16.37 -12.42 -17.44
N GLU A 22 -15.64 -11.65 -16.63
CA GLU A 22 -14.27 -12.00 -16.22
C GLU A 22 -14.24 -13.34 -15.47
N LEU A 23 -15.24 -13.59 -14.61
CA LEU A 23 -15.36 -14.82 -13.82
C LEU A 23 -15.70 -16.06 -14.65
N LEU A 24 -16.41 -15.87 -15.76
CA LEU A 24 -16.78 -16.95 -16.69
C LEU A 24 -15.62 -17.34 -17.62
N LEU A 25 -14.59 -16.50 -17.74
CA LEU A 25 -13.57 -16.64 -18.76
C LEU A 25 -12.77 -17.95 -18.63
N SER A 26 -12.49 -18.38 -17.40
CA SER A 26 -11.79 -19.66 -17.15
C SER A 26 -12.59 -20.86 -17.66
N GLU A 27 -13.91 -20.88 -17.41
CA GLU A 27 -14.79 -21.94 -17.88
C GLU A 27 -15.01 -21.91 -19.40
N ILE A 28 -15.09 -20.70 -19.98
CA ILE A 28 -15.16 -20.49 -21.42
C ILE A 28 -13.91 -21.01 -22.12
N ASP A 29 -12.74 -20.77 -21.54
CA ASP A 29 -11.46 -21.28 -22.04
C ASP A 29 -11.41 -22.80 -21.92
N ARG A 30 -11.68 -23.34 -20.74
CA ARG A 30 -11.64 -24.79 -20.46
C ARG A 30 -12.54 -25.58 -21.40
N LYS A 31 -13.75 -25.06 -21.69
CA LYS A 31 -14.73 -25.71 -22.59
C LYS A 31 -14.55 -25.32 -24.06
N GLN A 32 -13.58 -24.46 -24.36
CA GLN A 32 -13.29 -23.93 -25.70
C GLN A 32 -14.56 -23.38 -26.38
N ILE A 33 -15.42 -22.70 -25.61
CA ILE A 33 -16.72 -22.18 -26.11
C ILE A 33 -16.49 -21.17 -27.23
N TRP A 34 -15.43 -20.37 -27.13
CA TRP A 34 -15.03 -19.40 -28.15
C TRP A 34 -14.82 -20.07 -29.52
N LYS A 35 -14.19 -21.26 -29.55
CA LYS A 35 -13.98 -22.03 -30.78
C LYS A 35 -15.30 -22.54 -31.36
N LYS A 36 -16.21 -23.04 -30.51
CA LYS A 36 -17.56 -23.49 -30.91
C LYS A 36 -18.43 -22.37 -31.46
N LYS A 37 -18.10 -21.11 -31.14
CA LYS A 37 -18.76 -19.91 -31.63
C LYS A 37 -18.00 -19.22 -32.77
N ASN A 38 -17.04 -19.90 -33.39
CA ASN A 38 -16.26 -19.45 -34.54
C ASN A 38 -15.41 -18.19 -34.28
N TYR A 39 -14.95 -17.98 -33.05
CA TYR A 39 -13.90 -17.00 -32.76
C TYR A 39 -12.52 -17.66 -32.95
N ALA A 40 -11.52 -16.91 -33.42
CA ALA A 40 -10.19 -17.43 -33.66
C ALA A 40 -9.40 -17.65 -32.35
N SER A 41 -9.75 -16.92 -31.28
CA SER A 41 -9.13 -17.08 -29.96
C SER A 41 -10.05 -16.60 -28.83
N ILE A 42 -9.72 -16.99 -27.60
CA ILE A 42 -10.37 -16.44 -26.40
C ILE A 42 -10.19 -14.92 -26.26
N TYR A 43 -9.07 -14.39 -26.75
CA TYR A 43 -8.80 -12.95 -26.73
C TYR A 43 -9.76 -12.19 -27.64
N GLU A 44 -9.95 -12.68 -28.86
CA GLU A 44 -10.93 -12.11 -29.79
C GLU A 44 -12.34 -12.19 -29.24
N TYR A 45 -12.70 -13.35 -28.67
CA TYR A 45 -14.00 -13.58 -28.02
C TYR A 45 -14.25 -12.55 -26.90
N ALA A 46 -13.30 -12.40 -25.97
CA ALA A 46 -13.44 -11.51 -24.83
C ALA A 46 -13.41 -10.02 -25.24
N ALA A 47 -12.62 -9.66 -26.25
CA ALA A 47 -12.56 -8.31 -26.79
C ALA A 47 -13.90 -7.93 -27.45
N LYS A 48 -14.43 -8.79 -28.34
CA LYS A 48 -15.67 -8.53 -29.08
C LYS A 48 -16.91 -8.51 -28.20
N LEU A 49 -16.99 -9.41 -27.21
CA LEU A 49 -18.22 -9.57 -26.40
C LEU A 49 -18.22 -8.78 -25.09
N ALA A 50 -17.04 -8.53 -24.51
CA ALA A 50 -16.93 -7.91 -23.19
C ALA A 50 -15.94 -6.73 -23.14
N GLY A 51 -15.42 -6.29 -24.29
CA GLY A 51 -14.51 -5.15 -24.39
C GLY A 51 -13.20 -5.36 -23.62
N MET A 52 -12.75 -6.61 -23.44
CA MET A 52 -11.55 -6.90 -22.65
C MET A 52 -10.28 -6.79 -23.47
N SER A 53 -9.25 -6.17 -22.90
CA SER A 53 -7.91 -6.18 -23.47
C SER A 53 -7.24 -7.55 -23.28
N LYS A 54 -6.26 -7.86 -24.13
CA LYS A 54 -5.44 -9.08 -24.01
C LYS A 54 -4.83 -9.23 -22.62
N ALA A 55 -4.22 -8.16 -22.10
CA ALA A 55 -3.64 -8.14 -20.77
C ALA A 55 -4.67 -8.42 -19.66
N ARG A 56 -5.92 -7.97 -19.84
CA ARG A 56 -6.99 -8.27 -18.88
C ARG A 56 -7.38 -9.74 -18.92
N VAL A 57 -7.49 -10.32 -20.11
CA VAL A 57 -7.76 -11.77 -20.30
C VAL A 57 -6.69 -12.61 -19.60
N ASP A 58 -5.40 -12.31 -19.86
CA ASP A 58 -4.28 -13.02 -19.24
C ASP A 58 -4.31 -12.92 -17.71
N ASP A 59 -4.55 -11.72 -17.16
CA ASP A 59 -4.65 -11.53 -15.71
C ASP A 59 -5.84 -12.30 -15.11
N CYS A 60 -6.99 -12.36 -15.80
CA CYS A 60 -8.16 -13.11 -15.34
C CYS A 60 -7.87 -14.61 -15.29
N LEU A 61 -7.36 -15.18 -16.38
CA LEU A 61 -7.03 -16.61 -16.47
C LEU A 61 -5.97 -17.01 -15.44
N ARG A 62 -4.94 -16.17 -15.25
CA ARG A 62 -3.90 -16.38 -14.25
C ARG A 62 -4.46 -16.37 -12.82
N ILE A 63 -5.28 -15.36 -12.47
CA ILE A 63 -5.86 -15.27 -11.13
C ILE A 63 -6.78 -16.47 -10.88
N HIS A 64 -7.64 -16.83 -11.84
CA HIS A 64 -8.54 -17.97 -11.71
C HIS A 64 -7.81 -19.26 -11.40
N ARG A 65 -6.74 -19.56 -12.15
CA ARG A 65 -5.91 -20.76 -11.93
C ARG A 65 -5.40 -20.87 -10.49
N HIS A 66 -5.12 -19.74 -9.85
CA HIS A 66 -4.60 -19.71 -8.47
C HIS A 66 -5.67 -19.78 -7.39
N ILE A 67 -6.95 -19.57 -7.72
CA ILE A 67 -8.04 -19.55 -6.74
C ILE A 67 -9.12 -20.61 -7.01
N GLU A 68 -9.00 -21.40 -8.08
CA GLU A 68 -9.98 -22.41 -8.50
C GLU A 68 -10.30 -23.42 -7.39
N ASP A 69 -9.31 -23.80 -6.60
CA ASP A 69 -9.43 -24.73 -5.47
C ASP A 69 -9.65 -24.04 -4.12
N LYS A 70 -9.90 -22.72 -4.11
CA LYS A 70 -10.03 -21.88 -2.90
C LYS A 70 -11.42 -21.22 -2.86
N PRO A 71 -12.45 -21.94 -2.37
CA PRO A 71 -13.84 -21.46 -2.44
C PRO A 71 -14.04 -20.10 -1.77
N ALA A 72 -13.36 -19.84 -0.64
CA ALA A 72 -13.44 -18.56 0.04
C ALA A 72 -12.96 -17.39 -0.85
N LEU A 73 -11.88 -17.55 -1.62
CA LEU A 73 -11.40 -16.51 -2.53
C LEU A 73 -12.28 -16.36 -3.77
N LEU A 74 -12.87 -17.45 -4.26
CA LEU A 74 -13.87 -17.39 -5.34
C LEU A 74 -15.10 -16.58 -4.93
N GLU A 75 -15.57 -16.73 -3.68
CA GLU A 75 -16.69 -15.93 -3.17
C GLU A 75 -16.35 -14.44 -3.15
N VAL A 76 -15.15 -14.07 -2.68
CA VAL A 76 -14.69 -12.68 -2.73
C VAL A 76 -14.59 -12.16 -4.16
N ALA A 77 -14.07 -12.97 -5.08
CA ALA A 77 -14.00 -12.62 -6.49
C ALA A 77 -15.39 -12.42 -7.12
N ASN A 78 -16.38 -13.24 -6.76
CA ASN A 78 -17.77 -13.08 -7.19
C ASN A 78 -18.38 -11.77 -6.67
N LYS A 79 -18.09 -11.40 -5.42
CA LYS A 79 -18.66 -10.19 -4.78
C LYS A 79 -17.96 -8.89 -5.21
N LYS A 80 -16.63 -8.88 -5.26
CA LYS A 80 -15.82 -7.66 -5.45
C LYS A 80 -15.04 -7.63 -6.77
N GLY A 81 -15.00 -8.73 -7.52
CA GLY A 81 -14.22 -8.89 -8.75
C GLY A 81 -12.81 -9.45 -8.51
N LEU A 82 -12.19 -9.99 -9.56
CA LEU A 82 -10.87 -10.63 -9.49
C LEU A 82 -9.74 -9.71 -9.02
N SER A 83 -9.89 -8.38 -9.23
CA SER A 83 -8.89 -7.41 -8.77
C SER A 83 -8.75 -7.36 -7.25
N ALA A 84 -9.78 -7.74 -6.50
CA ALA A 84 -9.77 -7.72 -5.03
C ALA A 84 -8.91 -8.87 -4.46
N VAL A 85 -8.91 -10.03 -5.12
CA VAL A 85 -8.13 -11.20 -4.69
C VAL A 85 -6.76 -11.29 -5.34
N ARG A 86 -6.49 -10.50 -6.39
CA ARG A 86 -5.22 -10.48 -7.12
C ARG A 86 -3.97 -10.41 -6.22
N PRO A 87 -3.91 -9.58 -5.15
CA PRO A 87 -2.70 -9.49 -4.32
C PRO A 87 -2.38 -10.76 -3.53
N VAL A 88 -3.41 -11.57 -3.24
CA VAL A 88 -3.30 -12.76 -2.37
C VAL A 88 -3.40 -14.07 -3.16
N ALA A 89 -3.85 -14.04 -4.41
CA ALA A 89 -4.10 -15.23 -5.22
C ALA A 89 -2.90 -16.19 -5.26
N THR A 90 -1.69 -15.65 -5.46
CA THR A 90 -0.46 -16.45 -5.60
C THR A 90 0.14 -16.91 -4.28
N ILE A 91 -0.25 -16.32 -3.15
CA ILE A 91 0.39 -16.54 -1.85
C ILE A 91 -0.44 -17.45 -0.97
N SER A 92 -1.75 -17.46 -1.19
CA SER A 92 -2.67 -18.30 -0.44
C SER A 92 -2.45 -19.77 -0.77
N THR A 93 -2.60 -20.61 0.24
CA THR A 93 -2.76 -22.05 0.15
C THR A 93 -4.25 -22.40 0.29
N ARG A 94 -4.58 -23.69 0.38
CA ARG A 94 -5.97 -24.11 0.65
C ARG A 94 -6.35 -23.86 2.10
N GLU A 95 -5.38 -24.05 2.99
CA GLU A 95 -5.52 -23.99 4.44
C GLU A 95 -5.70 -22.55 4.93
N ASP A 96 -4.98 -21.59 4.35
CA ASP A 96 -5.04 -20.18 4.74
C ASP A 96 -6.00 -19.33 3.87
N ALA A 97 -6.70 -19.95 2.91
CA ALA A 97 -7.58 -19.24 1.97
C ALA A 97 -8.65 -18.40 2.68
N GLY A 98 -9.18 -18.90 3.81
CA GLY A 98 -10.15 -18.17 4.64
C GLY A 98 -9.57 -16.89 5.25
N PHE A 99 -8.33 -16.94 5.72
CA PHE A 99 -7.62 -15.78 6.25
C PHE A 99 -7.42 -14.71 5.17
N TRP A 100 -6.93 -15.10 3.98
CA TRP A 100 -6.74 -14.15 2.88
C TRP A 100 -8.05 -13.62 2.30
N ALA A 101 -9.13 -14.41 2.32
CA ALA A 101 -10.46 -13.97 1.92
C ALA A 101 -11.01 -12.89 2.85
N ASP A 102 -10.90 -13.07 4.17
CA ASP A 102 -11.24 -12.04 5.17
C ASP A 102 -10.51 -10.72 4.87
N LYS A 103 -9.18 -10.80 4.66
CA LYS A 103 -8.37 -9.62 4.31
C LYS A 103 -8.81 -8.97 3.00
N ALA A 104 -9.09 -9.74 1.96
CA ALA A 104 -9.53 -9.20 0.67
C ALA A 104 -10.95 -8.57 0.71
N ILE A 105 -11.80 -9.03 1.63
CA ILE A 105 -13.11 -8.40 1.89
C ILE A 105 -12.92 -7.05 2.58
N ASN A 106 -12.07 -6.99 3.61
CA ASN A 106 -11.99 -5.85 4.52
C ASN A 106 -10.96 -4.78 4.11
N LEU A 107 -9.91 -5.15 3.38
CA LEU A 107 -8.88 -4.23 2.93
C LEU A 107 -9.15 -3.70 1.51
N PRO A 108 -8.92 -2.39 1.25
CA PRO A 108 -8.75 -1.87 -0.09
C PRO A 108 -7.57 -2.55 -0.80
N LYS A 109 -7.57 -2.59 -2.13
CA LYS A 109 -6.54 -3.26 -2.93
C LYS A 109 -5.12 -2.78 -2.57
N ASN A 110 -4.91 -1.47 -2.49
CA ASN A 110 -3.59 -0.88 -2.21
C ASN A 110 -3.10 -1.25 -0.79
N ALA A 111 -3.99 -1.22 0.20
CA ALA A 111 -3.71 -1.69 1.55
C ALA A 111 -3.40 -3.19 1.58
N LEU A 112 -4.17 -4.03 0.86
CA LEU A 112 -3.94 -5.47 0.79
C LEU A 112 -2.58 -5.81 0.17
N GLU A 113 -2.20 -5.13 -0.92
CA GLU A 113 -0.87 -5.29 -1.51
C GLU A 113 0.25 -4.97 -0.52
N LYS A 114 0.09 -3.91 0.29
CA LYS A 114 1.05 -3.57 1.35
C LYS A 114 1.03 -4.53 2.51
N TYR A 115 -0.14 -5.00 2.90
CA TYR A 115 -0.30 -5.99 3.94
C TYR A 115 0.45 -7.27 3.58
N VAL A 116 0.24 -7.80 2.37
CA VAL A 116 0.96 -8.98 1.85
C VAL A 116 2.47 -8.76 1.85
N GLN A 117 2.93 -7.59 1.40
CA GLN A 117 4.35 -7.25 1.35
C GLN A 117 4.98 -7.25 2.76
N THR A 118 4.34 -6.58 3.71
CA THR A 118 4.85 -6.47 5.08
C THR A 118 4.68 -7.77 5.86
N TYR A 119 3.60 -8.52 5.63
CA TYR A 119 3.37 -9.84 6.22
C TYR A 119 4.52 -10.79 5.87
N ARG A 120 4.89 -10.88 4.58
CA ARG A 120 6.04 -11.67 4.13
C ARG A 120 7.35 -11.23 4.79
N ALA A 121 7.56 -9.92 4.95
CA ALA A 121 8.75 -9.39 5.60
C ALA A 121 8.78 -9.68 7.12
N ASN A 122 7.61 -9.78 7.76
CA ASN A 122 7.49 -10.10 9.19
C ASN A 122 7.61 -11.60 9.48
N SER A 123 7.13 -12.47 8.57
CA SER A 123 7.23 -13.93 8.71
C SER A 123 8.65 -14.46 8.51
N CYS A 124 9.53 -13.69 7.86
CA CYS A 124 10.97 -13.94 7.94
C CYS A 124 11.49 -13.25 9.21
N PRO A 125 12.10 -13.98 10.16
CA PRO A 125 12.76 -13.34 11.28
C PRO A 125 13.88 -12.46 10.73
N ARG A 126 13.63 -11.15 10.70
CA ARG A 126 14.72 -10.20 10.83
C ARG A 126 15.26 -10.45 12.21
N THR A 127 16.44 -11.06 12.29
CA THR A 127 17.33 -10.89 13.43
C THR A 127 17.27 -9.42 13.78
N GLU A 128 16.84 -9.12 15.01
CA GLU A 128 17.00 -7.79 15.58
C GLU A 128 18.47 -7.46 15.46
N SER A 129 18.80 -6.71 14.42
CA SER A 129 20.15 -6.26 14.18
C SER A 129 20.35 -5.22 15.26
N GLN A 130 21.12 -5.57 16.29
CA GLN A 130 21.90 -4.57 17.02
C GLN A 130 22.54 -3.65 15.97
N PRO A 131 22.70 -2.34 16.24
CA PRO A 131 23.17 -1.39 15.24
C PRO A 131 24.46 -1.92 14.59
N GLU A 132 24.30 -2.53 13.42
CA GLU A 132 25.41 -3.09 12.69
C GLU A 132 26.25 -1.91 12.26
N LYS A 133 27.54 -1.94 12.59
CA LYS A 133 28.48 -0.99 12.02
C LYS A 133 28.52 -1.27 10.51
N VAL A 134 27.80 -0.46 9.74
CA VAL A 134 27.81 -0.53 8.28
C VAL A 134 29.04 0.21 7.79
N GLN A 135 29.91 -0.47 7.03
CA GLN A 135 31.01 0.19 6.34
C GLN A 135 30.50 0.79 5.02
N ILE A 136 30.63 2.11 4.89
CA ILE A 136 30.34 2.83 3.65
C ILE A 136 31.69 3.33 3.10
N VAL A 137 32.00 2.95 1.85
CA VAL A 137 33.17 3.45 1.12
C VAL A 137 32.67 4.51 0.13
N ILE A 138 33.23 5.71 0.20
CA ILE A 138 32.90 6.82 -0.70
C ILE A 138 34.20 7.27 -1.35
N ASP A 139 34.26 7.17 -2.67
CA ASP A 139 35.38 7.70 -3.43
C ASP A 139 35.20 9.22 -3.61
N LEU A 140 36.17 9.97 -3.11
CA LEU A 140 36.19 11.43 -3.16
C LEU A 140 37.50 11.90 -3.79
N ASP A 141 37.45 13.00 -4.53
CA ASP A 141 38.68 13.66 -4.98
C ASP A 141 39.45 14.23 -3.77
N SER A 142 40.75 14.44 -3.96
CA SER A 142 41.65 14.87 -2.88
C SER A 142 41.27 16.22 -2.27
N ALA A 143 40.69 17.13 -3.06
CA ALA A 143 40.29 18.46 -2.57
C ALA A 143 39.03 18.37 -1.70
N THR A 144 38.04 17.58 -2.12
CA THR A 144 36.82 17.32 -1.34
C THR A 144 37.13 16.59 -0.04
N ALA A 145 38.01 15.58 -0.09
CA ALA A 145 38.43 14.84 1.10
C ALA A 145 39.13 15.74 2.14
N ALA A 146 40.08 16.58 1.69
CA ALA A 146 40.78 17.52 2.57
C ALA A 146 39.83 18.54 3.20
N LYS A 147 38.86 19.04 2.44
CA LYS A 147 37.84 19.97 2.94
C LYS A 147 36.96 19.32 4.02
N LEU A 148 36.51 18.08 3.81
CA LEU A 148 35.71 17.35 4.79
C LEU A 148 36.50 17.03 6.06
N GLN A 149 37.78 16.65 5.94
CA GLN A 149 38.64 16.44 7.12
C GLN A 149 38.81 17.73 7.93
N LYS A 150 39.00 18.87 7.26
CA LYS A 150 39.08 20.18 7.93
C LYS A 150 37.76 20.56 8.61
N MET A 151 36.62 20.29 7.97
CA MET A 151 35.29 20.58 8.53
C MET A 151 34.92 19.68 9.72
N LYS A 152 35.33 18.41 9.68
CA LYS A 152 35.16 17.45 10.78
C LYS A 152 35.88 17.93 12.05
N GLY A 153 37.09 18.48 11.91
CA GLY A 153 37.94 18.82 13.06
C GLY A 153 38.18 17.60 13.95
N ASP A 154 37.97 17.76 15.25
CA ASP A 154 38.24 16.73 16.26
C ASP A 154 37.07 15.74 16.46
N LEU A 155 35.89 16.03 15.92
CA LEU A 155 34.71 15.17 16.03
C LEU A 155 34.92 13.82 15.37
N SER A 156 34.35 12.73 15.87
CA SER A 156 34.29 11.48 15.10
C SER A 156 33.48 11.67 13.82
N TRP A 157 33.71 10.83 12.80
CA TRP A 157 32.91 10.88 11.56
C TRP A 157 31.41 10.70 11.82
N ASN A 158 31.03 9.89 12.83
CA ASN A 158 29.64 9.74 13.21
C ASN A 158 29.04 11.04 13.77
N GLU A 159 29.76 11.74 14.65
CA GLU A 159 29.31 13.02 15.21
C GLU A 159 29.22 14.10 14.13
N PHE A 160 30.23 14.19 13.25
CA PHE A 160 30.24 15.15 12.15
C PHE A 160 29.11 14.92 11.14
N ILE A 161 28.91 13.67 10.69
CA ILE A 161 27.83 13.33 9.75
C ILE A 161 26.47 13.56 10.41
N SER A 162 26.30 13.22 11.69
CA SER A 162 25.07 13.49 12.43
C SER A 162 24.79 15.01 12.48
N GLY A 163 25.81 15.82 12.74
CA GLY A 163 25.76 17.28 12.66
C GLY A 163 25.28 17.82 11.31
N LEU A 164 25.79 17.27 10.21
CA LEU A 164 25.38 17.66 8.84
C LEU A 164 23.95 17.25 8.48
N MET A 165 23.41 16.22 9.15
CA MET A 165 22.04 15.74 8.92
C MET A 165 20.99 16.56 9.67
N HIS A 166 21.38 17.41 10.62
CA HIS A 166 20.47 18.29 11.35
C HIS A 166 20.09 19.51 10.50
N LYS A 167 18.94 19.45 9.82
CA LYS A 167 18.20 20.67 9.49
C LYS A 167 17.59 21.22 10.78
N GLU A 168 17.54 22.55 10.92
CA GLU A 168 16.76 23.18 11.99
C GLU A 168 15.36 22.59 11.98
N LYS A 169 15.04 21.89 13.07
CA LYS A 169 13.79 21.19 13.22
C LYS A 169 12.73 22.25 13.53
N PRO A 170 11.65 22.35 12.72
CA PRO A 170 10.58 23.29 13.00
C PRO A 170 9.88 22.92 14.32
N GLU A 171 9.33 23.91 15.00
CA GLU A 171 8.54 23.68 16.21
C GLU A 171 7.21 22.99 15.88
N ARG A 172 6.66 22.28 16.86
CA ARG A 172 5.30 21.71 16.77
C ARG A 172 4.27 22.84 16.75
N VAL A 173 3.22 22.67 15.95
CA VAL A 173 2.16 23.67 15.80
C VAL A 173 0.81 23.09 16.24
N LYS A 174 0.16 23.75 17.20
CA LYS A 174 -1.25 23.51 17.56
C LYS A 174 -2.16 24.37 16.70
N THR A 175 -3.14 23.78 16.05
CA THR A 175 -4.07 24.52 15.17
C THR A 175 -5.34 23.72 14.93
N GLU A 176 -6.44 24.42 14.63
CA GLU A 176 -7.69 23.81 14.15
C GLU A 176 -7.62 23.42 12.66
N SER A 177 -6.65 23.95 11.93
CA SER A 177 -6.48 23.66 10.50
C SER A 177 -5.81 22.32 10.28
N ARG A 178 -6.40 21.46 9.44
CA ARG A 178 -5.76 20.19 9.02
C ARG A 178 -4.55 20.38 8.09
N TYR A 179 -4.34 21.59 7.59
CA TYR A 179 -3.26 21.89 6.66
C TYR A 179 -1.92 21.90 7.40
N ILE A 180 -1.04 20.96 7.03
CA ILE A 180 0.31 20.85 7.60
C ILE A 180 1.17 22.01 7.07
N PRO A 181 1.79 22.83 7.95
CA PRO A 181 2.70 23.90 7.55
C PRO A 181 3.80 23.42 6.61
N ALA A 182 4.14 24.26 5.63
CA ALA A 182 5.08 23.90 4.56
C ALA A 182 6.48 23.54 5.11
N GLU A 183 6.93 24.20 6.17
CA GLU A 183 8.22 23.97 6.81
C GLU A 183 8.28 22.58 7.46
N ILE A 184 7.28 22.22 8.26
CA ILE A 184 7.12 20.88 8.85
C ILE A 184 7.08 19.82 7.73
N LYS A 185 6.29 20.06 6.68
CA LYS A 185 6.19 19.13 5.54
C LYS A 185 7.54 18.91 4.85
N LYS A 186 8.30 19.99 4.58
CA LYS A 186 9.63 19.92 3.95
C LYS A 186 10.62 19.19 4.85
N TYR A 187 10.60 19.46 6.15
CA TYR A 187 11.45 18.80 7.13
C TYR A 187 11.21 17.29 7.14
N VAL A 188 9.98 16.85 7.40
CA VAL A 188 9.58 15.43 7.49
C VAL A 188 9.88 14.66 6.20
N LEU A 189 9.57 15.25 5.03
CA LEU A 189 9.88 14.62 3.75
C LEU A 189 11.38 14.50 3.51
N SER A 190 12.19 15.46 3.98
CA SER A 190 13.63 15.39 3.78
C SER A 190 14.31 14.29 4.58
N LEU A 191 13.77 13.92 5.75
CA LEU A 191 14.26 12.79 6.55
C LEU A 191 14.13 11.44 5.83
N SER A 192 13.14 11.30 4.97
CA SER A 192 12.84 10.06 4.22
C SER A 192 13.23 10.13 2.74
N GLY A 193 13.79 11.25 2.28
CA GLY A 193 14.00 11.51 0.85
C GLY A 193 12.69 11.50 0.04
N GLY A 194 11.56 11.86 0.67
CA GLY A 194 10.22 11.85 0.07
C GLY A 194 9.62 10.45 -0.11
N LYS A 195 10.20 9.43 0.54
CA LYS A 195 9.72 8.05 0.48
C LYS A 195 8.85 7.70 1.67
N CYS A 196 8.09 6.63 1.50
CA CYS A 196 7.28 6.04 2.55
C CYS A 196 8.18 5.51 3.67
N ALA A 197 7.85 5.83 4.92
CA ALA A 197 8.55 5.36 6.11
C ALA A 197 8.65 3.83 6.20
N GLN A 198 7.68 3.11 5.63
CA GLN A 198 7.59 1.65 5.67
C GLN A 198 8.01 0.94 4.38
N CYS A 199 8.28 1.65 3.28
CA CYS A 199 8.71 1.01 2.03
C CYS A 199 9.42 1.97 1.09
N SER A 200 10.04 1.46 0.02
CA SER A 200 10.80 2.28 -0.93
C SER A 200 9.96 3.16 -1.88
N ARG A 201 8.62 3.11 -1.82
CA ARG A 201 7.75 3.92 -2.70
C ARG A 201 7.73 5.39 -2.26
N LYS A 202 7.38 6.28 -3.19
CA LYS A 202 7.10 7.69 -2.89
C LYS A 202 5.99 7.80 -1.83
N ALA A 203 6.10 8.78 -0.94
CA ALA A 203 5.04 9.10 0.00
C ALA A 203 3.94 9.91 -0.69
N ASP A 204 2.69 9.57 -0.38
CA ASP A 204 1.49 10.23 -0.90
C ASP A 204 0.92 11.21 0.13
N VAL A 205 1.08 10.91 1.42
CA VAL A 205 0.50 11.64 2.53
C VAL A 205 1.43 11.65 3.74
N LEU A 206 1.33 12.69 4.57
CA LEU A 206 1.93 12.71 5.90
C LEU A 206 0.88 12.24 6.91
N HIS A 207 1.19 11.15 7.59
CA HIS A 207 0.35 10.50 8.56
C HIS A 207 0.66 10.99 9.96
N HIS A 208 -0.35 11.35 10.74
CA HIS A 208 -0.20 11.65 12.16
C HIS A 208 -0.34 10.37 12.98
N ALA A 209 0.75 9.95 13.63
CA ALA A 209 0.73 8.79 14.53
C ALA A 209 -0.28 9.00 15.68
N ASP A 210 -0.30 10.19 16.27
CA ASP A 210 -1.44 10.66 17.06
C ASP A 210 -2.38 11.47 16.17
N ARG A 211 -3.57 10.92 15.91
CA ARG A 211 -4.51 11.42 14.91
C ARG A 211 -4.76 12.92 15.12
N PHE A 212 -4.69 13.70 14.05
CA PHE A 212 -4.94 15.15 14.14
C PHE A 212 -6.28 15.49 14.78
N ALA A 213 -7.32 14.67 14.56
CA ALA A 213 -8.64 14.87 15.19
C ALA A 213 -8.64 14.65 16.72
N HIS A 214 -7.57 14.12 17.29
CA HIS A 214 -7.36 14.00 18.73
C HIS A 214 -6.49 15.14 19.26
N SER A 215 -5.32 15.33 18.66
CA SER A 215 -4.29 16.24 19.20
C SER A 215 -4.42 17.68 18.74
N HIS A 216 -5.01 17.90 17.56
CA HIS A 216 -4.99 19.20 16.86
C HIS A 216 -3.55 19.73 16.69
N GLU A 217 -2.59 18.80 16.57
CA GLU A 217 -1.16 19.10 16.51
C GLU A 217 -0.52 18.62 15.21
N HIS A 218 0.37 19.45 14.67
CA HIS A 218 1.36 19.08 13.67
C HIS A 218 2.72 18.97 14.36
N ASN A 219 3.04 17.77 14.83
CA ASN A 219 4.33 17.49 15.45
C ASN A 219 5.27 16.82 14.43
N PRO A 220 6.41 17.45 14.06
CA PRO A 220 7.35 16.86 13.10
C PRO A 220 7.97 15.54 13.55
N ASP A 221 7.95 15.21 14.85
CA ASP A 221 8.49 13.94 15.36
C ASP A 221 7.55 12.75 15.14
N THR A 222 6.25 13.02 15.08
CA THR A 222 5.21 11.97 15.01
C THR A 222 4.51 11.95 13.65
N LEU A 223 4.87 12.89 12.76
CA LEU A 223 4.43 12.91 11.38
C LEU A 223 5.28 11.98 10.53
N LEU A 224 4.62 11.07 9.84
CA LEU A 224 5.27 10.00 9.09
C LEU A 224 4.86 10.06 7.61
N PRO A 225 5.81 10.17 6.68
CA PRO A 225 5.49 10.12 5.26
C PRO A 225 5.10 8.69 4.88
N LEU A 226 3.90 8.47 4.38
CA LEU A 226 3.39 7.15 3.98
C LEU A 226 2.88 7.16 2.54
N CYS A 227 3.04 6.03 1.85
CA CYS A 227 2.25 5.78 0.65
C CYS A 227 0.81 5.45 1.02
N GLU A 228 -0.13 5.65 0.10
CA GLU A 228 -1.58 5.46 0.32
C GLU A 228 -1.91 4.10 0.97
N GLY A 229 -1.27 3.01 0.50
CA GLY A 229 -1.51 1.67 1.07
C GLY A 229 -1.09 1.53 2.53
N HIS A 230 0.04 2.11 2.95
CA HIS A 230 0.47 2.07 4.36
C HIS A 230 -0.35 3.02 5.22
N HIS A 231 -0.75 4.17 4.66
CA HIS A 231 -1.65 5.09 5.34
C HIS A 231 -3.02 4.44 5.63
N GLN A 232 -3.57 3.72 4.65
CA GLN A 232 -4.79 2.94 4.83
C GLN A 232 -4.62 1.84 5.88
N LEU A 233 -3.48 1.13 5.90
CA LEU A 233 -3.24 0.11 6.92
C LEU A 233 -3.22 0.68 8.34
N ALA A 234 -2.62 1.85 8.55
CA ALA A 234 -2.65 2.54 9.84
C ALA A 234 -4.09 2.89 10.24
N HIS A 235 -4.85 3.53 9.34
CA HIS A 235 -6.26 3.86 9.60
C HIS A 235 -7.22 2.68 9.65
N LEU A 236 -6.80 1.49 9.22
CA LEU A 236 -7.57 0.26 9.37
C LEU A 236 -7.16 -0.52 10.63
N GLY A 237 -6.30 0.05 11.49
CA GLY A 237 -5.88 -0.56 12.75
C GLY A 237 -4.97 -1.77 12.58
N TYR A 238 -4.28 -1.88 11.43
CA TYR A 238 -3.39 -3.00 11.13
C TYR A 238 -1.95 -2.76 11.54
N ILE A 239 -1.59 -1.55 12.00
CA ILE A 239 -0.22 -1.24 12.41
C ILE A 239 -0.10 -1.39 13.94
N VAL A 240 1.00 -2.00 14.37
CA VAL A 240 1.46 -2.05 15.76
C VAL A 240 2.50 -0.96 15.94
N SER A 241 2.54 -0.34 17.13
CA SER A 241 3.57 0.62 17.49
C SER A 241 3.60 1.86 16.59
N GLU A 242 2.44 2.42 16.23
CA GLU A 242 2.35 3.63 15.40
C GLU A 242 3.12 4.81 16.00
N GLN A 243 3.24 4.86 17.33
CA GLN A 243 3.96 5.91 18.06
C GLN A 243 5.48 5.70 18.13
N ASP A 244 5.98 4.51 17.76
CA ASP A 244 7.41 4.20 17.81
C ASP A 244 8.16 4.74 16.58
N ALA A 245 9.49 4.82 16.74
CA ALA A 245 10.41 5.23 15.68
C ALA A 245 10.33 4.37 14.40
N PHE A 246 10.79 4.97 13.30
CA PHE A 246 10.86 4.37 11.97
C PHE A 246 11.41 2.93 12.00
N GLY A 247 10.76 2.01 11.28
CA GLY A 247 11.18 0.62 11.14
C GLY A 247 10.72 -0.34 12.24
N LYS A 248 10.11 0.15 13.34
CA LYS A 248 9.52 -0.70 14.38
C LYS A 248 8.07 -1.10 14.12
N TRP A 249 7.41 -0.46 13.16
CA TRP A 249 6.03 -0.76 12.80
C TRP A 249 5.91 -2.18 12.25
N ARG A 250 4.94 -2.93 12.75
CA ARG A 250 4.61 -4.26 12.26
C ARG A 250 3.14 -4.31 11.88
N VAL A 251 2.80 -5.12 10.88
CA VAL A 251 1.40 -5.45 10.61
C VAL A 251 0.94 -6.57 11.54
N ARG A 252 -0.26 -6.42 12.11
CA ARG A 252 -0.93 -7.45 12.92
C ARG A 252 -1.95 -8.23 12.11
N ASP A 253 -2.36 -9.40 12.59
CA ASP A 253 -3.32 -10.26 11.88
C ASP A 253 -4.76 -9.78 11.99
N ARG A 254 -5.12 -9.13 13.10
CA ARG A 254 -6.46 -8.60 13.37
C ARG A 254 -6.42 -7.10 13.51
N ALA A 255 -7.36 -6.42 12.86
CA ALA A 255 -7.51 -4.98 12.97
C ALA A 255 -7.97 -4.57 14.37
N GLU A 256 -7.36 -3.54 14.93
CA GLU A 256 -7.80 -2.87 16.14
C GLU A 256 -7.93 -1.36 15.88
N PRO A 257 -8.95 -0.93 15.10
CA PRO A 257 -9.12 0.48 14.78
C PRO A 257 -9.60 1.26 16.00
N SER A 258 -9.09 2.48 16.18
CA SER A 258 -9.63 3.41 17.16
C SER A 258 -11.00 3.96 16.75
N ALA A 259 -11.72 4.61 17.67
CA ALA A 259 -12.97 5.31 17.33
C ALA A 259 -12.79 6.36 16.22
N LEU A 260 -11.61 7.00 16.17
CA LEU A 260 -11.25 7.98 15.13
C LEU A 260 -11.01 7.31 13.78
N ASP A 261 -10.43 6.12 13.77
CA ASP A 261 -10.21 5.33 12.57
C ASP A 261 -11.53 4.83 11.96
N LEU A 262 -12.47 4.39 12.81
CA LEU A 262 -13.82 4.03 12.38
C LEU A 262 -14.56 5.23 11.75
N LYS A 263 -14.42 6.41 12.35
CA LYS A 263 -14.97 7.67 11.81
C LYS A 263 -14.30 8.05 10.50
N TRP A 264 -12.98 7.86 10.36
CA TRP A 264 -12.29 8.08 9.09
C TRP A 264 -12.79 7.14 7.99
N CYS A 265 -12.99 5.86 8.33
CA CYS A 265 -13.48 4.85 7.38
C CYS A 265 -14.90 5.15 6.86
N SER A 266 -15.76 5.80 7.64
CA SER A 266 -17.10 6.16 7.16
C SER A 266 -17.05 7.27 6.09
N TYR A 267 -16.13 8.22 6.20
CA TYR A 267 -15.94 9.28 5.21
C TYR A 267 -15.38 8.80 3.87
N GLN A 268 -14.67 7.68 3.86
CA GLN A 268 -14.11 7.09 2.62
C GLN A 268 -15.13 6.23 1.84
N ARG A 269 -16.29 5.92 2.46
CA ARG A 269 -17.34 5.07 1.88
C ARG A 269 -18.56 5.84 1.39
N GLY A 270 -18.65 7.14 1.68
CA GLY A 270 -19.65 8.06 1.11
C GLY A 270 -19.16 8.66 -0.18
#